data_AF-A0A7W4B3C8-F1
#
_entry.id   AF-A0A7W4B3C8-F1
#
_cell.length_a   1.000
_cell.length_b   1.000
_cell.length_c   1.000
_cell.angle_alpha   90.00
_cell.angle_beta   90.00
_cell.angle_gamma   90.00
#
_symmetry.space_group_name_H-M   'P 1'
#
loop_
_entity.id
_entity.type
_entity.pdbx_description
1 polymer ?
#
loop_
_entity_poly.entity_id
_entity_poly.type
_entity_poly.pdbx_seq_one_letter_code
_entity_poly.pdbx_strand_id
1 'polypeptide(L)' 'MFTMAFTILILLVFWLIPLVIIARSKKVSANEKLAWLLATIFVSWLSFILFLLLAPLKPRDSH' A
#
# COMPACT_ATOMS: atom_id res chain seq x y z
N MET A 1 -4.20 -13.57 20.89
CA MET A 1 -5.07 -12.44 20.47
C MET A 1 -4.34 -11.11 20.53
N PHE A 2 -3.76 -10.70 21.66
CA PHE A 2 -3.01 -9.43 21.77
C PHE A 2 -1.80 -9.30 20.83
N THR A 3 -1.03 -10.38 20.65
CA THR A 3 0.15 -10.40 19.75
C THR A 3 -0.20 -10.13 18.29
N MET A 4 -1.31 -10.69 17.79
CA MET A 4 -1.74 -10.48 16.40
C MET A 4 -2.19 -9.04 16.15
N ALA A 5 -2.93 -8.45 17.09
CA ALA A 5 -3.34 -7.05 17.00
C ALA A 5 -2.12 -6.11 16.97
N PHE A 6 -1.10 -6.40 17.79
CA PHE A 6 0.13 -5.63 17.82
C PHE A 6 0.91 -5.72 16.49
N THR A 7 1.02 -6.91 15.91
CA THR A 7 1.67 -7.10 14.60
C THR A 7 0.93 -6.35 13.48
N ILE A 8 -0.40 -6.40 13.44
CA ILE A 8 -1.20 -5.69 12.44
C ILE A 8 -1.00 -4.17 12.57
N LEU A 9 -0.96 -3.66 13.81
CA LEU A 9 -0.72 -2.25 14.06
C LEU A 9 0.65 -1.80 13.54
N ILE A 10 1.70 -2.60 13.78
CA ILE A 10 3.05 -2.31 13.28
C ILE A 10 3.05 -2.27 11.75
N LEU A 11 2.45 -3.26 11.09
CA LEU A 11 2.37 -3.31 9.62
C LEU A 11 1.63 -2.09 9.05
N LEU A 12 0.54 -1.68 9.68
CA LEU A 12 -0.21 -0.48 9.30
C LEU A 12 0.66 0.78 9.41
N VAL A 13 1.40 0.93 10.52
CA VAL A 13 2.32 2.05 10.72
C VAL A 13 3.40 2.05 9.65
N PHE A 14 4.04 0.91 9.38
CA PHE A 14 5.05 0.80 8.33
C PHE A 14 4.50 1.16 6.95
N TRP A 15 3.26 0.76 6.64
CA TRP A 15 2.60 1.12 5.39
C TRP A 15 2.30 2.62 5.28
N LEU A 16 2.05 3.31 6.41
CA LEU A 16 1.80 4.76 6.45
C LEU A 16 3.08 5.62 6.41
N ILE A 17 4.26 5.06 6.74
CA ILE A 17 5.56 5.78 6.70
C ILE A 17 5.78 6.57 5.40
N PRO A 18 5.66 5.98 4.19
CA PRO A 18 5.89 6.73 2.95
C PRO A 18 4.94 7.92 2.79
N LEU A 19 3.68 7.79 3.22
CA LEU A 19 2.70 8.90 3.19
C LEU A 19 3.14 10.05 4.10
N VAL A 20 3.65 9.73 5.30
CA VAL A 20 4.16 10.73 6.25
C VAL A 20 5.43 11.41 5.71
N ILE A 21 6.34 10.65 5.09
CA ILE A 21 7.57 11.18 4.48
C ILE A 21 7.22 12.21 3.39
N ILE A 22 6.30 11.86 2.49
CA ILE A 22 5.86 12.74 1.41
C ILE A 22 5.19 13.99 1.98
N ALA A 23 4.29 13.83 2.97
CA ALA A 23 3.59 14.94 3.60
C ALA A 23 4.54 15.95 4.28
N ARG A 24 5.56 15.44 5.00
CA ARG A 24 6.55 16.25 5.74
C ARG A 24 7.67 16.80 4.87
N SER A 25 7.83 16.29 3.64
CA SER A 25 8.88 16.74 2.73
C SER A 25 8.73 18.24 2.42
N LYS A 26 9.80 19.01 2.60
CA LYS A 26 9.86 20.42 2.15
C LYS A 26 10.34 20.55 0.71
N LYS A 27 10.66 19.43 0.05
CA LYS A 27 11.28 19.39 -1.28
C LYS A 27 10.28 19.49 -2.43
N VAL A 28 8.99 19.28 -2.15
CA VAL A 28 7.90 19.25 -3.14
C VAL A 28 6.80 20.23 -2.74
N SER A 29 6.18 20.89 -3.71
CA SER A 29 5.09 21.84 -3.49
C SER A 29 3.82 21.15 -2.98
N ALA A 30 2.85 21.93 -2.46
CA ALA A 30 1.60 21.39 -1.91
C ALA A 30 0.80 20.55 -2.93
N ASN A 31 0.74 20.98 -4.20
CA ASN A 31 0.06 20.22 -5.25
C ASN A 31 0.81 18.93 -5.61
N GLU A 32 2.13 18.99 -5.70
CA GLU A 32 2.95 17.80 -5.98
C GLU A 32 2.82 16.77 -4.86
N LYS A 33 2.76 17.20 -3.59
CA LYS A 33 2.48 16.29 -2.47
C LYS A 33 1.19 15.53 -2.66
N LEU A 34 0.10 16.19 -3.03
CA LEU A 34 -1.18 15.54 -3.26
C LEU A 34 -1.09 14.51 -4.39
N ALA A 35 -0.39 14.84 -5.48
CA ALA A 35 -0.14 13.89 -6.57
C ALA A 35 0.65 12.67 -6.10
N TRP A 36 1.70 12.87 -5.31
CA TRP A 36 2.53 11.78 -4.77
C TRP A 36 1.79 10.92 -3.74
N LEU A 37 1.00 11.52 -2.85
CA LEU A 37 0.15 10.78 -1.91
C LEU A 37 -0.87 9.93 -2.66
N LEU A 38 -1.58 10.53 -3.62
CA LEU A 38 -2.58 9.84 -4.43
C LEU A 38 -1.94 8.70 -5.21
N ALA A 39 -0.79 8.93 -5.88
CA ALA A 39 -0.05 7.90 -6.60
C ALA A 39 0.38 6.74 -5.68
N THR A 40 0.87 7.04 -4.48
CA THR A 40 1.32 6.01 -3.52
C THR A 40 0.16 5.12 -3.07
N ILE A 41 -0.99 5.72 -2.73
CA ILE A 41 -2.19 4.97 -2.35
C ILE A 41 -2.70 4.18 -3.55
N PHE A 42 -2.75 4.80 -4.73
CA PHE A 42 -3.27 4.19 -5.94
C PHE A 42 -2.43 2.99 -6.35
N VAL A 43 -1.11 3.09 -6.39
CA VAL A 43 -0.23 1.95 -6.70
C VAL A 43 -0.43 0.83 -5.69
N SER A 44 -0.49 1.14 -4.39
CA SER A 44 -0.64 0.10 -3.36
C SER A 44 -1.99 -0.64 -3.47
N TRP A 45 -3.08 0.07 -3.73
CA TRP A 45 -4.42 -0.54 -3.93
C TRP A 45 -4.55 -1.20 -5.30
N LEU A 46 -4.00 -0.60 -6.35
CA LEU A 46 -4.03 -1.12 -7.71
C LEU A 46 -3.26 -2.43 -7.80
N SER A 47 -2.11 -2.57 -7.11
CA SER A 47 -1.38 -3.85 -7.02
C SER A 47 -2.25 -4.96 -6.45
N PHE A 48 -3.14 -4.65 -5.49
CA PHE A 48 -4.06 -5.64 -4.95
C PHE A 48 -5.17 -6.01 -5.94
N ILE A 49 -5.74 -5.04 -6.64
CA ILE A 49 -6.74 -5.27 -7.69
C ILE A 49 -6.13 -6.09 -8.84
N LEU A 50 -4.92 -5.74 -9.27
CA LEU A 50 -4.16 -6.50 -10.26
C LEU A 50 -3.85 -7.90 -9.75
N PHE A 51 -3.48 -8.06 -8.48
CA PHE A 51 -3.35 -9.38 -7.89
C PHE A 51 -4.66 -10.16 -7.98
N LEU A 52 -5.83 -9.58 -7.67
CA LEU A 52 -7.11 -10.29 -7.81
C LEU A 52 -7.45 -10.64 -9.26
N LEU A 53 -7.04 -9.80 -10.21
CA LEU A 53 -7.29 -10.00 -11.64
C LEU A 53 -6.32 -11.00 -12.29
N LEU A 54 -5.04 -10.98 -11.88
CA LEU A 54 -3.96 -11.82 -12.41
C LEU A 54 -3.78 -13.11 -11.60
N ALA A 55 -4.13 -13.12 -10.31
CA ALA A 55 -4.14 -14.34 -9.51
C ALA A 55 -5.08 -15.31 -10.22
N PRO A 56 -4.53 -16.42 -10.71
CA PRO A 56 -5.17 -17.20 -11.75
C PRO A 56 -6.53 -17.71 -11.29
N LEU A 57 -7.55 -17.45 -12.11
CA LEU A 57 -8.85 -18.13 -12.05
C LEU A 57 -8.74 -19.62 -12.46
N LYS A 58 -7.56 -20.08 -12.88
CA LYS A 58 -7.34 -21.45 -13.36
C LYS A 58 -6.96 -22.36 -12.18
N PRO A 59 -7.66 -23.50 -12.00
CA PRO A 59 -7.25 -24.52 -11.06
C PRO A 59 -5.80 -24.91 -11.35
N ARG A 60 -4.99 -25.01 -10.31
CA ARG A 60 -3.68 -25.62 -10.43
C ARG A 60 -3.91 -27.11 -10.62
N ASP A 61 -4.01 -27.56 -11.87
CA ASP A 61 -4.09 -29.00 -12.17
C ASP A 61 -2.83 -29.66 -11.58
N SER A 62 -3.04 -30.38 -10.50
CA SER A 62 -2.06 -31.24 -9.85
C SER A 62 -1.95 -32.52 -10.69
N HIS A 63 -0.96 -32.57 -11.56
CA HIS A 63 -0.46 -33.80 -12.18
C HIS A 63 1.06 -33.77 -12.23
#